data_AF-A0AAD7CMQ3-F1
#
_entry.id   AF-A0AAD7CMQ3-F1
#
_cell.length_a   1.000
_cell.length_b   1.000
_cell.length_c   1.000
_cell.angle_alpha   90.00
_cell.angle_beta   90.00
_cell.angle_gamma   90.00
#
_symmetry.space_group_name_H-M   'P 1'
#
loop_
_entity.id
_entity.type
_entity.pdbx_description
1 polymer ?
#
loop_
_entity_poly.entity_id
_entity_poly.type
_entity_poly.pdbx_seq_one_letter_code
_entity_poly.pdbx_strand_id
1 'polypeptide(L)'
;MSTSTSPAMQQTFSRVRSVFTGAPESPPSSVGRPNPMKTRYATDPSMRDEEMVPHTTHPGSGLGPINSDEARMTETSLSTAEISQGRMGARCQTFIEEELASKRSRHRSDGVPGKRPEEGESRLKRETMARKASQVKHLERENTELKGSVERLQAEISRMEQTNRQHKLARRKAIEEEQAAIQGFAGNGSRQPVRQRARWHMSPNLGARYPASGDRIWGSWGITPVPGGQISWVSTGPNLASTADVRRIMEDWNEEIFQTAAALADLGFRAKTTKTYGTPCQGPDSEVRVHMAPALGSELVGLLSSSRGYQPAPEIVVQMALQSAISAWSYRKIQSWTLDKSEEPNRFLTDLYTGVCHSEDPKDAARWLSITGKQLVQRASSSDLRISLLQDILDVLFSARADKSEGPNHKTVEMEIGDRVAVVARLVLDLNWAIGTQIVSDVLEAVFIEPGARFEPKTMENM
;
A
#
# COMPACT_ATOMS: atom_id res chain seq x y z
N MET A 1 59.92 10.53 -9.63
CA MET A 1 59.58 9.79 -8.40
C MET A 1 58.34 8.97 -8.71
N SER A 2 58.54 7.69 -9.01
CA SER A 2 57.52 6.80 -9.54
C SER A 2 57.05 5.89 -8.42
N THR A 3 55.81 6.05 -7.97
CA THR A 3 55.21 5.20 -6.93
C THR A 3 54.73 3.90 -7.56
N SER A 4 55.43 2.82 -7.20
CA SER A 4 55.09 1.44 -7.46
C SER A 4 53.84 1.04 -6.68
N THR A 5 52.78 0.67 -7.41
CA THR A 5 51.55 0.12 -6.83
C THR A 5 51.66 -1.40 -6.73
N SER A 6 51.35 -1.94 -5.56
CA SER A 6 51.52 -3.36 -5.19
C SER A 6 50.71 -4.33 -6.08
N PRO A 7 51.31 -5.42 -6.61
CA PRO A 7 50.63 -6.40 -7.47
C PRO A 7 49.51 -7.20 -6.79
N ALA A 8 49.38 -7.12 -5.46
CA ALA A 8 48.40 -7.88 -4.70
C ALA A 8 46.95 -7.37 -4.87
N MET A 9 46.75 -6.12 -5.33
CA MET A 9 45.41 -5.55 -5.50
C MET A 9 44.79 -5.84 -6.88
N GLN A 10 45.58 -6.24 -7.89
CA GLN A 10 45.08 -6.57 -9.23
C GLN A 10 44.61 -8.04 -9.36
N GLN A 11 45.05 -8.94 -8.47
CA GLN A 11 44.61 -10.35 -8.47
C GLN A 11 43.24 -10.57 -7.82
N THR A 12 42.78 -9.66 -6.96
CA THR A 12 41.46 -9.78 -6.31
C THR A 12 40.33 -9.36 -7.26
N PHE A 13 40.57 -8.39 -8.15
CA PHE A 13 39.57 -7.92 -9.12
C PHE A 13 39.37 -8.84 -10.32
N SER A 14 40.35 -9.69 -10.66
CA SER A 14 40.23 -10.65 -11.76
C SER A 14 39.42 -11.90 -11.40
N ARG A 15 39.28 -12.21 -10.10
CA ARG A 15 38.55 -13.40 -9.62
C ARG A 15 37.03 -13.23 -9.51
N VAL A 16 36.54 -11.99 -9.42
CA VAL A 16 35.10 -11.68 -9.42
C VAL A 16 34.53 -11.66 -10.84
N ARG A 17 35.37 -11.42 -11.86
CA ARG A 17 34.94 -11.32 -13.26
C ARG A 17 34.72 -12.68 -13.96
N SER A 18 35.23 -13.80 -13.42
CA SER A 18 35.11 -15.12 -14.05
C SER A 18 33.89 -15.93 -13.59
N VAL A 19 33.11 -15.45 -12.63
CA VAL A 19 31.92 -16.17 -12.11
C VAL A 19 30.66 -15.84 -12.94
N PHE A 20 30.67 -14.76 -13.72
CA PHE A 20 29.48 -14.26 -14.46
C PHE A 20 29.43 -14.56 -15.96
N THR A 21 30.37 -15.33 -16.51
CA THR A 21 30.30 -15.80 -17.92
C THR A 21 30.47 -17.32 -17.99
N GLY A 22 29.51 -18.06 -17.43
CA GLY A 22 29.42 -19.50 -17.59
C GLY A 22 28.81 -19.86 -18.95
N ALA A 23 29.67 -20.04 -19.96
CA ALA A 23 29.31 -20.75 -21.19
C ALA A 23 29.02 -22.23 -20.87
N PRO A 24 27.98 -22.86 -21.45
CA PRO A 24 27.63 -24.24 -21.13
C PRO A 24 28.61 -25.23 -21.78
N GLU A 25 29.22 -26.09 -20.97
CA GLU A 25 29.97 -27.26 -21.43
C GLU A 25 29.01 -28.35 -21.96
N SER A 26 29.29 -28.81 -23.17
CA SER A 26 28.57 -29.88 -23.87
C SER A 26 28.74 -31.25 -23.20
N PRO A 27 27.69 -32.08 -23.09
CA PRO A 27 27.83 -33.47 -22.65
C PRO A 27 28.25 -34.40 -23.80
N PRO A 28 28.94 -35.52 -23.51
CA PRO A 28 29.41 -36.45 -24.52
C PRO A 28 28.27 -37.31 -25.08
N SER A 29 28.36 -37.53 -26.38
CA SER A 29 27.49 -38.30 -27.23
C SER A 29 27.60 -39.82 -27.00
N SER A 30 26.46 -40.52 -26.93
CA SER A 30 26.34 -41.87 -27.52
C SER A 30 24.89 -42.29 -27.81
N VAL A 31 24.65 -42.51 -29.11
CA VAL A 31 23.93 -43.63 -29.75
C VAL A 31 22.42 -43.83 -29.51
N GLY A 32 21.63 -43.65 -30.60
CA GLY A 32 20.55 -44.60 -30.95
C GLY A 32 19.16 -44.03 -31.31
N ARG A 33 18.98 -43.63 -32.59
CA ARG A 33 17.78 -43.59 -33.51
C ARG A 33 16.38 -44.05 -33.03
N PRO A 34 15.26 -43.76 -33.77
CA PRO A 34 15.03 -42.80 -34.87
C PRO A 34 13.77 -41.90 -34.72
N ASN A 35 13.72 -40.87 -35.58
CA ASN A 35 12.63 -39.94 -35.90
C ASN A 35 11.42 -40.66 -36.58
N PRO A 36 10.19 -40.09 -36.62
CA PRO A 36 9.91 -39.05 -37.63
C PRO A 36 8.79 -38.01 -37.34
N MET A 37 8.78 -37.00 -38.22
CA MET A 37 7.67 -36.14 -38.71
C MET A 37 7.67 -34.63 -38.37
N LYS A 38 8.20 -33.92 -39.36
CA LYS A 38 8.04 -32.52 -39.83
C LYS A 38 6.62 -31.91 -39.70
N THR A 39 6.58 -30.60 -39.42
CA THR A 39 5.98 -29.49 -40.23
C THR A 39 6.30 -28.13 -39.56
N ARG A 40 7.26 -27.33 -40.06
CA ARG A 40 7.09 -26.09 -40.86
C ARG A 40 5.81 -25.28 -40.61
N TYR A 41 5.94 -24.03 -40.16
CA TYR A 41 5.79 -22.81 -40.99
C TYR A 41 6.47 -21.61 -40.32
N ALA A 42 7.20 -20.86 -41.14
CA ALA A 42 7.79 -19.56 -40.84
C ALA A 42 6.96 -18.50 -41.56
N THR A 43 6.80 -17.32 -40.95
CA THR A 43 6.76 -16.02 -41.64
C THR A 43 6.73 -14.88 -40.62
N ASP A 44 7.78 -14.07 -40.68
CA ASP A 44 7.85 -12.63 -40.42
C ASP A 44 8.29 -12.02 -41.79
N PRO A 45 8.35 -10.70 -42.09
CA PRO A 45 7.98 -9.49 -41.33
C PRO A 45 7.25 -8.41 -42.17
N SER A 46 6.80 -7.31 -41.55
CA SER A 46 6.70 -6.00 -42.24
C SER A 46 6.48 -4.83 -41.28
N MET A 47 7.47 -3.92 -41.32
CA MET A 47 7.47 -2.48 -41.05
C MET A 47 6.12 -1.76 -40.88
N ARG A 48 6.11 -0.77 -39.98
CA ARG A 48 5.63 0.59 -40.29
C ARG A 48 6.23 1.64 -39.36
N ASP A 49 6.52 2.77 -39.99
CA ASP A 49 7.28 3.91 -39.54
C ASP A 49 6.55 4.84 -38.57
N GLU A 50 7.42 5.64 -37.94
CA GLU A 50 7.29 6.91 -37.23
C GLU A 50 6.11 7.82 -37.64
N GLU A 51 5.47 8.43 -36.65
CA GLU A 51 4.99 9.81 -36.76
C GLU A 51 5.11 10.54 -35.41
N MET A 52 6.04 11.49 -35.37
CA MET A 52 6.20 12.50 -34.31
C MET A 52 5.10 13.56 -34.41
N VAL A 53 4.53 13.96 -33.27
CA VAL A 53 3.70 15.19 -33.16
C VAL A 53 4.20 16.01 -31.95
N PRO A 54 4.35 17.34 -32.06
CA PRO A 54 5.12 18.14 -31.13
C PRO A 54 4.33 18.66 -29.92
N HIS A 55 5.07 18.83 -28.82
CA HIS A 55 4.64 19.50 -27.59
C HIS A 55 4.39 20.99 -27.79
N THR A 56 3.26 21.48 -27.26
CA THR A 56 2.97 22.91 -27.06
C THR A 56 3.28 23.30 -25.62
N THR A 57 4.00 24.40 -25.47
CA THR A 57 4.46 25.01 -24.22
C THR A 57 3.60 26.22 -23.81
N HIS A 58 3.62 26.51 -22.50
CA HIS A 58 3.28 27.76 -21.76
C HIS A 58 1.84 27.97 -21.22
N PRO A 59 1.64 28.84 -20.20
CA PRO A 59 2.49 29.15 -19.04
C PRO A 59 1.72 29.27 -17.68
N GLY A 60 2.51 29.23 -16.60
CA GLY A 60 2.37 29.90 -15.30
C GLY A 60 1.01 30.32 -14.74
N SER A 61 0.71 29.88 -13.52
CA SER A 61 -0.21 30.58 -12.61
C SER A 61 0.30 30.47 -11.17
N GLY A 62 0.44 31.65 -10.54
CA GLY A 62 1.11 31.86 -9.27
C GLY A 62 0.29 31.43 -8.05
N LEU A 63 1.02 31.14 -6.99
CA LEU A 63 0.53 30.80 -5.66
C LEU A 63 0.26 32.09 -4.88
N GLY A 64 -0.97 32.22 -4.36
CA GLY A 64 -1.34 33.13 -3.28
C GLY A 64 -1.55 32.36 -1.96
N PRO A 65 -1.44 33.03 -0.79
CA PRO A 65 -1.35 32.37 0.50
C PRO A 65 -2.71 31.92 1.05
N ILE A 66 -2.69 30.75 1.70
CA ILE A 66 -3.83 30.11 2.35
C ILE A 66 -3.97 30.65 3.78
N ASN A 67 -5.16 31.14 4.12
CA ASN A 67 -5.58 31.38 5.50
C ASN A 67 -6.77 30.47 5.82
N SER A 68 -6.60 29.70 6.90
CA SER A 68 -7.58 29.26 7.92
C SER A 68 -9.06 29.17 7.52
N ASP A 69 -9.59 27.94 7.35
CA ASP A 69 -11.04 27.69 7.27
C ASP A 69 -11.38 26.25 7.73
N GLU A 70 -11.55 26.05 9.05
CA GLU A 70 -11.99 24.77 9.64
C GLU A 70 -13.42 24.83 10.23
N ALA A 71 -14.17 25.92 9.98
CA ALA A 71 -15.53 26.10 10.48
C ALA A 71 -16.64 26.02 9.39
N ARG A 72 -16.28 25.74 8.11
CA ARG A 72 -17.21 25.87 6.96
C ARG A 72 -17.74 24.55 6.38
N MET A 73 -17.31 23.40 6.90
CA MET A 73 -17.67 22.11 6.29
C MET A 73 -19.09 21.62 6.58
N THR A 74 -19.77 22.10 7.63
CA THR A 74 -21.11 21.60 7.99
C THR A 74 -22.25 22.28 7.21
N GLU A 75 -22.09 23.52 6.74
CA GLU A 75 -23.12 24.19 5.93
C GLU A 75 -23.10 23.77 4.45
N THR A 76 -21.93 23.39 3.93
CA THR A 76 -21.75 23.03 2.51
C THR A 76 -22.47 21.71 2.16
N SER A 77 -22.60 20.79 3.13
CA SER A 77 -23.25 19.48 2.94
C SER A 77 -24.78 19.56 2.87
N LEU A 78 -25.40 20.53 3.57
CA LEU A 78 -26.85 20.74 3.51
C LEU A 78 -27.26 21.40 2.18
N SER A 79 -26.47 22.34 1.67
CA SER A 79 -26.72 23.01 0.38
C SER A 79 -26.61 22.06 -0.82
N THR A 80 -25.68 21.09 -0.78
CA THR A 80 -25.54 20.10 -1.86
C THR A 80 -26.70 19.12 -1.93
N ALA A 81 -27.31 18.77 -0.79
CA ALA A 81 -28.51 17.94 -0.74
C ALA A 81 -29.73 18.64 -1.37
N GLU A 82 -29.93 19.93 -1.09
CA GLU A 82 -31.04 20.72 -1.67
C GLU A 82 -30.90 20.89 -3.19
N ILE A 83 -29.67 21.10 -3.69
CA ILE A 83 -29.38 21.19 -5.14
C ILE A 83 -29.65 19.85 -5.84
N SER A 84 -29.43 18.72 -5.16
CA SER A 84 -29.69 17.39 -5.73
C SER A 84 -31.18 17.08 -5.87
N GLN A 85 -32.02 17.52 -4.92
CA GLN A 85 -33.49 17.37 -5.00
C GLN A 85 -34.08 18.20 -6.15
N GLY A 86 -33.61 19.43 -6.34
CA GLY A 86 -34.04 20.28 -7.47
C GLY A 86 -33.71 19.67 -8.84
N ARG A 87 -32.54 19.03 -8.98
CA ARG A 87 -32.11 18.40 -10.24
C ARG A 87 -32.90 17.13 -10.59
N MET A 88 -33.32 16.33 -9.58
CA MET A 88 -34.17 15.17 -9.85
C MET A 88 -35.57 15.58 -10.31
N GLY A 89 -36.15 16.65 -9.74
CA GLY A 89 -37.43 17.20 -10.19
C GLY A 89 -37.40 17.63 -11.65
N ALA A 90 -36.35 18.36 -12.05
CA ALA A 90 -36.19 18.82 -13.43
C ALA A 90 -36.03 17.67 -14.44
N ARG A 91 -35.30 16.60 -14.10
CA ARG A 91 -35.13 15.42 -14.98
C ARG A 91 -36.42 14.62 -15.15
N CYS A 92 -37.27 14.54 -14.11
CA CYS A 92 -38.57 13.89 -14.24
C CYS A 92 -39.52 14.69 -15.15
N GLN A 93 -39.44 16.03 -15.10
CA GLN A 93 -40.25 16.91 -15.94
C GLN A 93 -39.92 16.73 -17.43
N THR A 94 -38.62 16.72 -17.78
CA THR A 94 -38.17 16.59 -19.19
C THR A 94 -38.53 15.23 -19.78
N PHE A 95 -38.41 14.15 -19.01
CA PHE A 95 -38.79 12.81 -19.47
C PHE A 95 -40.29 12.70 -19.77
N ILE A 96 -41.14 13.37 -18.99
CA ILE A 96 -42.59 13.41 -19.22
C ILE A 96 -42.92 14.16 -20.51
N GLU A 97 -42.25 15.29 -20.77
CA GLU A 97 -42.48 16.10 -21.98
C GLU A 97 -42.01 15.36 -23.24
N GLU A 98 -40.88 14.67 -23.18
CA GLU A 98 -40.31 13.93 -24.30
C GLU A 98 -41.16 12.68 -24.67
N GLU A 99 -41.69 11.97 -23.67
CA GLU A 99 -42.56 10.83 -23.93
C GLU A 99 -43.97 11.23 -24.42
N LEU A 100 -44.49 12.38 -23.96
CA LEU A 100 -45.72 12.97 -24.51
C LEU A 100 -45.52 13.45 -25.95
N ALA A 101 -44.37 14.03 -26.28
CA ALA A 101 -44.02 14.43 -27.65
C ALA A 101 -43.90 13.22 -28.58
N SER A 102 -43.24 12.14 -28.14
CA SER A 102 -43.10 10.90 -28.90
C SER A 102 -44.46 10.23 -29.19
N LYS A 103 -45.38 10.23 -28.22
CA LYS A 103 -46.74 9.65 -28.41
C LYS A 103 -47.61 10.51 -29.34
N ARG A 104 -47.49 11.85 -29.30
CA ARG A 104 -48.18 12.74 -30.25
C ARG A 104 -47.72 12.55 -31.70
N SER A 105 -46.44 12.22 -31.91
CA SER A 105 -45.88 11.94 -33.24
C SER A 105 -46.47 10.66 -33.85
N ARG A 106 -46.66 9.60 -33.06
CA ARG A 106 -47.17 8.30 -33.56
C ARG A 106 -48.66 8.31 -33.93
N HIS A 107 -49.47 9.22 -33.38
CA HIS A 107 -50.90 9.31 -33.72
C HIS A 107 -51.18 10.11 -35.01
N ARG A 108 -50.18 10.72 -35.65
CA ARG A 108 -50.39 11.42 -36.93
C ARG A 108 -50.28 10.55 -38.18
N SER A 109 -49.81 9.29 -38.11
CA SER A 109 -49.58 8.48 -39.32
C SER A 109 -50.75 7.61 -39.78
N ASP A 110 -51.73 7.32 -38.93
CA ASP A 110 -52.74 6.30 -39.24
C ASP A 110 -54.13 6.93 -39.41
N GLY A 111 -54.36 7.47 -40.61
CA GLY A 111 -55.65 8.01 -41.03
C GLY A 111 -56.68 6.90 -41.25
N VAL A 112 -57.35 6.47 -40.18
CA VAL A 112 -58.57 5.65 -40.26
C VAL A 112 -59.76 6.48 -39.77
N PRO A 113 -60.67 6.91 -40.67
CA PRO A 113 -61.85 7.67 -40.29
C PRO A 113 -62.94 6.72 -39.78
N GLY A 114 -63.53 7.01 -38.61
CA GLY A 114 -64.91 6.57 -38.34
C GLY A 114 -65.21 5.76 -37.08
N LYS A 115 -64.41 5.83 -36.00
CA LYS A 115 -64.88 5.40 -34.66
C LYS A 115 -64.48 6.44 -33.61
N ARG A 116 -65.46 6.86 -32.80
CA ARG A 116 -65.35 7.93 -31.77
C ARG A 116 -64.08 7.76 -30.92
N PRO A 117 -63.05 8.61 -31.11
CA PRO A 117 -61.72 8.44 -30.48
C PRO A 117 -61.65 8.89 -29.01
N GLU A 118 -62.68 9.54 -28.47
CA GLU A 118 -62.61 10.18 -27.15
C GLU A 118 -62.59 9.21 -25.96
N GLU A 119 -63.17 8.01 -26.08
CA GLU A 119 -63.22 7.03 -24.98
C GLU A 119 -61.90 6.28 -24.78
N GLY A 120 -61.17 5.99 -25.88
CA GLY A 120 -59.90 5.27 -25.83
C GLY A 120 -58.77 6.09 -25.20
N GLU A 121 -58.68 7.38 -25.54
CA GLU A 121 -57.70 8.28 -24.92
C GLU A 121 -57.96 8.47 -23.42
N SER A 122 -59.24 8.57 -23.03
CA SER A 122 -59.63 8.75 -21.63
C SER A 122 -59.24 7.54 -20.78
N ARG A 123 -59.37 6.33 -21.33
CA ARG A 123 -58.95 5.09 -20.65
C ARG A 123 -57.43 5.00 -20.51
N LEU A 124 -56.68 5.28 -21.57
CA LEU A 124 -55.20 5.24 -21.53
C LEU A 124 -54.63 6.29 -20.56
N LYS A 125 -55.22 7.49 -20.52
CA LYS A 125 -54.86 8.53 -19.55
C LYS A 125 -55.11 8.07 -18.11
N ARG A 126 -56.23 7.38 -17.84
CA ARG A 126 -56.51 6.82 -16.50
C ARG A 126 -55.53 5.71 -16.11
N GLU A 127 -55.22 4.79 -17.02
CA GLU A 127 -54.28 3.70 -16.75
C GLU A 127 -52.85 4.20 -16.52
N THR A 128 -52.40 5.19 -17.31
CA THR A 128 -51.08 5.82 -17.12
C THR A 128 -51.01 6.60 -15.81
N MET A 129 -52.06 7.34 -15.44
CA MET A 129 -52.14 8.02 -14.14
C MET A 129 -52.14 7.03 -12.96
N ALA A 130 -52.83 5.90 -13.09
CA ALA A 130 -52.84 4.85 -12.06
C ALA A 130 -51.44 4.23 -11.86
N ARG A 131 -50.71 3.94 -12.95
CA ARG A 131 -49.32 3.43 -12.86
C ARG A 131 -48.39 4.43 -12.20
N LYS A 132 -48.48 5.71 -12.59
CA LYS A 132 -47.69 6.79 -11.98
C LYS A 132 -48.01 6.95 -10.50
N ALA A 133 -49.30 6.89 -10.11
CA ALA A 133 -49.70 6.95 -8.71
C ALA A 133 -49.14 5.79 -7.88
N SER A 134 -49.12 4.57 -8.44
CA SER A 134 -48.48 3.41 -7.79
C SER A 134 -46.97 3.57 -7.64
N GLN A 135 -46.29 4.14 -8.64
CA GLN A 135 -44.85 4.41 -8.59
C GLN A 135 -44.51 5.48 -7.54
N VAL A 136 -45.28 6.56 -7.47
CA VAL A 136 -45.12 7.60 -6.44
C VAL A 136 -45.27 6.99 -5.04
N LYS A 137 -46.30 6.17 -4.82
CA LYS A 137 -46.49 5.47 -3.53
C LYS A 137 -45.33 4.53 -3.17
N HIS A 138 -44.70 3.88 -4.15
CA HIS A 138 -43.52 3.05 -3.91
C HIS A 138 -42.33 3.92 -3.48
N LEU A 139 -42.05 5.00 -4.22
CA LEU A 139 -40.94 5.90 -3.90
C LEU A 139 -41.12 6.58 -2.54
N GLU A 140 -42.35 6.92 -2.16
CA GLU A 140 -42.65 7.45 -0.83
C GLU A 140 -42.29 6.45 0.29
N ARG A 141 -42.59 5.16 0.10
CA ARG A 141 -42.22 4.10 1.07
C ARG A 141 -40.71 3.96 1.18
N GLU A 142 -40.01 3.87 0.04
CA GLU A 142 -38.55 3.75 0.02
C GLU A 142 -37.88 4.96 0.67
N ASN A 143 -38.40 6.18 0.43
CA ASN A 143 -37.89 7.39 1.06
C ASN A 143 -38.13 7.39 2.59
N THR A 144 -39.27 6.88 3.05
CA THR A 144 -39.51 6.71 4.50
C THR A 144 -38.58 5.67 5.14
N GLU A 145 -38.26 4.58 4.44
CA GLU A 145 -37.32 3.55 4.90
C GLU A 145 -35.88 4.08 4.96
N LEU A 146 -35.45 4.79 3.91
CA LEU A 146 -34.14 5.44 3.86
C LEU A 146 -33.98 6.48 4.96
N LYS A 147 -35.01 7.30 5.20
CA LYS A 147 -35.01 8.27 6.30
C LYS A 147 -34.83 7.57 7.66
N GLY A 148 -35.55 6.48 7.91
CA GLY A 148 -35.37 5.68 9.12
C GLY A 148 -34.00 4.99 9.21
N SER A 149 -33.36 4.66 8.08
CA SER A 149 -31.98 4.16 8.05
C SER A 149 -30.96 5.24 8.45
N VAL A 150 -31.11 6.45 7.91
CA VAL A 150 -30.24 7.60 8.22
C VAL A 150 -30.32 7.95 9.71
N GLU A 151 -31.52 8.01 10.29
CA GLU A 151 -31.71 8.30 11.71
C GLU A 151 -31.04 7.23 12.61
N ARG A 152 -31.12 5.95 12.24
CA ARG A 152 -30.44 4.86 12.95
C ARG A 152 -28.92 5.00 12.91
N LEU A 153 -28.35 5.27 11.73
CA LEU A 153 -26.90 5.47 11.57
C LEU A 153 -26.42 6.71 12.32
N GLN A 154 -27.17 7.81 12.32
CA GLN A 154 -26.85 9.00 13.10
C GLN A 154 -26.84 8.73 14.61
N ALA A 155 -27.80 7.94 15.10
CA ALA A 155 -27.83 7.52 16.50
C ALA A 155 -26.64 6.62 16.85
N GLU A 156 -26.23 5.73 15.95
CA GLU A 156 -25.06 4.85 16.14
C GLU A 156 -23.73 5.64 16.16
N ILE A 157 -23.55 6.58 15.24
CA ILE A 157 -22.39 7.49 15.22
C ILE A 157 -22.31 8.26 16.55
N SER A 158 -23.43 8.81 17.02
CA SER A 158 -23.48 9.54 18.29
C SER A 158 -23.08 8.67 19.49
N ARG A 159 -23.50 7.39 19.51
CA ARG A 159 -23.10 6.42 20.54
C ARG A 159 -21.60 6.13 20.48
N MET A 160 -21.05 5.89 19.28
CA MET A 160 -19.61 5.65 19.11
C MET A 160 -18.76 6.86 19.50
N GLU A 161 -19.21 8.07 19.21
CA GLU A 161 -18.51 9.28 19.67
C GLU A 161 -18.50 9.39 21.20
N GLN A 162 -19.62 9.08 21.84
CA GLN A 162 -19.73 9.11 23.30
C GLN A 162 -18.81 8.07 23.96
N THR A 163 -18.76 6.83 23.44
CA THR A 163 -17.85 5.80 23.96
C THR A 163 -16.39 6.19 23.73
N ASN A 164 -16.04 6.74 22.56
CA ASN A 164 -14.68 7.20 22.28
C ASN A 164 -14.28 8.37 23.21
N ARG A 165 -15.19 9.32 23.48
CA ARG A 165 -14.97 10.38 24.49
C ARG A 165 -14.73 9.79 25.88
N GLN A 166 -15.50 8.78 26.30
CA GLN A 166 -15.29 8.08 27.58
C GLN A 166 -13.95 7.36 27.64
N HIS A 167 -13.55 6.64 26.59
CA HIS A 167 -12.24 5.98 26.51
C HIS A 167 -11.08 6.97 26.57
N LYS A 168 -11.18 8.12 25.88
CA LYS A 168 -10.18 9.19 25.95
C LYS A 168 -10.03 9.76 27.35
N LEU A 169 -11.14 9.97 28.07
CA LEU A 169 -11.12 10.44 29.46
C LEU A 169 -10.53 9.39 30.41
N ALA A 170 -10.91 8.11 30.26
CA ALA A 170 -10.35 7.02 31.06
C ALA A 170 -8.84 6.88 30.86
N ARG A 171 -8.36 7.00 29.61
CA ARG A 171 -6.92 6.96 29.29
C ARG A 171 -6.16 8.14 29.88
N ARG A 172 -6.72 9.36 29.83
CA ARG A 172 -6.10 10.53 30.47
C ARG A 172 -5.98 10.35 31.99
N LYS A 173 -7.04 9.87 32.64
CA LYS A 173 -7.04 9.58 34.07
C LYS A 173 -5.99 8.53 34.45
N ALA A 174 -5.86 7.46 33.66
CA ALA A 174 -4.86 6.42 33.90
C ALA A 174 -3.42 6.96 33.79
N ILE A 175 -3.16 7.83 32.81
CA ILE A 175 -1.85 8.50 32.65
C ILE A 175 -1.58 9.43 33.84
N GLU A 176 -2.56 10.20 34.30
CA GLU A 176 -2.42 11.07 35.48
C GLU A 176 -2.15 10.26 36.76
N GLU A 177 -2.85 9.14 36.96
CA GLU A 177 -2.62 8.22 38.09
C GLU A 177 -1.20 7.60 38.03
N GLU A 178 -0.73 7.21 36.85
CA GLU A 178 0.63 6.70 36.64
C GLU A 178 1.70 7.77 36.91
N GLN A 179 1.50 9.00 36.42
CA GLN A 179 2.40 10.12 36.67
C GLN A 179 2.47 10.47 38.17
N ALA A 180 1.34 10.45 38.88
CA ALA A 180 1.29 10.67 40.32
C ALA A 180 2.05 9.57 41.09
N ALA A 181 1.94 8.30 40.66
CA ALA A 181 2.68 7.20 41.26
C ALA A 181 4.21 7.35 41.08
N ILE A 182 4.65 7.77 39.89
CA ILE A 182 6.09 8.03 39.61
C ILE A 182 6.62 9.18 40.46
N GLN A 183 5.87 10.29 40.57
CA GLN A 183 6.28 11.43 41.39
C GLN A 183 6.30 11.09 42.89
N GLY A 184 5.35 10.29 43.37
CA GLY A 184 5.34 9.79 44.76
C GLY A 184 6.56 8.92 45.09
N PHE A 185 7.06 8.14 44.12
CA PHE A 185 8.25 7.30 44.31
C PHE A 185 9.55 8.10 44.38
N ALA A 186 9.62 9.27 43.74
CA ALA A 186 10.80 10.15 43.77
C ALA A 186 10.95 10.90 45.11
N GLY A 187 9.87 11.08 45.87
CA GLY A 187 9.88 11.82 47.15
C GLY A 187 10.36 11.01 48.36
N ASN A 188 10.27 9.68 48.32
CA ASN A 188 10.73 8.80 49.41
C ASN A 188 12.08 8.18 49.04
N GLY A 189 13.16 8.83 49.50
CA GLY A 189 14.56 8.50 49.23
C GLY A 189 15.08 7.16 49.75
N SER A 190 14.29 6.08 49.74
CA SER A 190 14.79 4.72 49.99
C SER A 190 15.13 4.04 48.66
N ARG A 191 16.40 4.12 48.26
CA ARG A 191 16.96 3.27 47.21
C ARG A 191 16.93 1.80 47.68
N GLN A 192 15.96 1.02 47.19
CA GLN A 192 16.12 -0.43 47.09
C GLN A 192 15.83 -0.92 45.66
N PRO A 193 16.65 -1.85 45.13
CA PRO A 193 16.48 -2.35 43.77
C PRO A 193 15.50 -3.53 43.77
N VAL A 194 14.25 -3.31 43.34
CA VAL A 194 13.33 -4.42 43.04
C VAL A 194 13.59 -4.90 41.62
N ARG A 195 14.50 -5.87 41.52
CA ARG A 195 14.48 -6.83 40.41
C ARG A 195 13.41 -7.87 40.72
N GLN A 196 12.65 -8.26 39.69
CA GLN A 196 11.72 -9.40 39.60
C GLN A 196 10.29 -9.22 40.15
N ARG A 197 9.36 -8.77 39.28
CA ARG A 197 8.06 -9.46 39.04
C ARG A 197 7.27 -8.84 37.88
N ALA A 198 6.78 -9.71 36.98
CA ALA A 198 5.86 -9.51 35.84
C ALA A 198 6.42 -8.67 34.66
N ARG A 199 6.75 -9.20 33.47
CA ARG A 199 6.18 -10.25 32.59
C ARG A 199 4.69 -10.03 32.31
N TRP A 200 4.45 -9.53 31.09
CA TRP A 200 3.16 -9.20 30.45
C TRP A 200 2.52 -7.91 30.95
N HIS A 201 2.85 -6.79 30.32
CA HIS A 201 1.92 -5.80 29.76
C HIS A 201 2.71 -4.81 28.88
N MET A 202 2.18 -4.60 27.69
CA MET A 202 2.47 -3.59 26.66
C MET A 202 3.46 -2.49 27.02
N SER A 203 4.48 -2.29 26.16
CA SER A 203 5.26 -1.05 26.08
C SER A 203 4.35 0.13 25.72
N PRO A 204 4.14 1.14 26.59
CA PRO A 204 3.45 2.37 26.23
C PRO A 204 4.45 3.51 25.98
N ASN A 205 5.68 3.22 25.54
CA ASN A 205 6.78 4.20 25.55
C ASN A 205 7.45 4.46 24.19
N LEU A 206 6.64 4.60 23.14
CA LEU A 206 7.11 5.05 21.81
C LEU A 206 6.62 6.45 21.41
N GLY A 207 5.88 7.15 22.29
CA GLY A 207 5.32 8.47 21.99
C GLY A 207 6.19 9.69 22.34
N ALA A 208 7.31 9.52 23.06
CA ALA A 208 7.98 10.67 23.72
C ALA A 208 9.48 10.83 23.46
N ARG A 209 10.08 10.15 22.46
CA ARG A 209 11.54 10.25 22.21
C ARG A 209 12.00 10.71 20.84
N TYR A 210 11.08 11.12 19.98
CA TYR A 210 11.43 12.01 18.88
C TYR A 210 10.74 13.35 19.15
N PRO A 211 11.47 14.45 19.43
CA PRO A 211 10.86 15.76 19.21
C PRO A 211 10.39 15.77 17.76
N ALA A 212 9.21 16.32 17.51
CA ALA A 212 8.81 16.67 16.15
C ALA A 212 9.95 17.49 15.52
N SER A 213 10.77 16.84 14.70
CA SER A 213 11.87 17.45 13.94
C SER A 213 11.30 18.23 12.77
N GLY A 214 10.36 19.13 13.06
CA GLY A 214 9.84 20.10 12.11
C GLY A 214 10.73 21.33 11.95
N ASP A 215 11.73 21.54 12.83
CA ASP A 215 12.37 22.86 12.90
C ASP A 215 13.86 22.90 13.32
N ARG A 216 14.64 21.84 13.11
CA ARG A 216 16.08 21.89 13.44
C ARG A 216 17.01 21.44 12.30
N ILE A 217 17.72 22.47 11.82
CA ILE A 217 19.04 22.43 11.17
C ILE A 217 18.98 21.91 9.73
N TRP A 218 18.35 22.70 8.87
CA TRP A 218 18.95 22.98 7.56
C TRP A 218 20.22 23.78 7.80
N GLY A 219 21.26 23.11 8.32
CA GLY A 219 22.60 23.64 8.31
C GLY A 219 22.88 23.96 6.85
N SER A 220 23.01 25.26 6.56
CA SER A 220 23.41 25.79 5.27
C SER A 220 24.54 24.91 4.73
N TRP A 221 24.24 24.07 3.74
CA TRP A 221 25.23 23.61 2.77
C TRP A 221 25.54 24.81 1.85
N GLY A 222 25.89 25.93 2.48
CA GLY A 222 26.48 27.06 1.80
C GLY A 222 27.79 26.54 1.26
N ILE A 223 27.87 26.48 -0.06
CA ILE A 223 29.13 26.45 -0.77
C ILE A 223 29.86 27.71 -0.30
N THR A 224 30.63 27.63 0.79
CA THR A 224 31.46 28.75 1.22
C THR A 224 32.52 28.89 0.14
N PRO A 225 32.54 29.99 -0.62
CA PRO A 225 33.53 30.19 -1.65
C PRO A 225 34.88 30.33 -0.95
N VAL A 226 35.73 29.30 -1.09
CA VAL A 226 37.13 29.41 -0.69
C VAL A 226 37.81 30.32 -1.72
N PRO A 227 38.43 31.44 -1.32
CA PRO A 227 39.18 32.28 -2.23
C PRO A 227 40.39 31.47 -2.74
N GLY A 228 40.34 31.01 -3.98
CA GLY A 228 41.39 30.14 -4.54
C GLY A 228 40.96 29.12 -5.60
N GLY A 229 39.70 29.11 -6.05
CA GLY A 229 39.29 28.36 -7.26
C GLY A 229 39.28 26.83 -7.14
N GLN A 230 39.61 26.27 -5.97
CA GLN A 230 39.55 24.83 -5.72
C GLN A 230 38.39 24.53 -4.77
N ILE A 231 37.25 24.09 -5.34
CA ILE A 231 36.13 23.59 -4.55
C ILE A 231 36.56 22.24 -3.98
N SER A 232 37.17 22.27 -2.79
CA SER A 232 37.42 21.08 -2.00
C SER A 232 36.08 20.58 -1.46
N TRP A 233 35.49 19.57 -2.11
CA TRP A 233 34.27 18.91 -1.67
C TRP A 233 34.45 17.98 -0.47
N VAL A 234 35.47 18.21 0.37
CA VAL A 234 35.69 17.44 1.60
C VAL A 234 34.70 17.92 2.66
N SER A 235 33.47 17.42 2.54
CA SER A 235 32.59 17.32 3.69
C SER A 235 32.22 15.86 3.83
N THR A 236 33.12 15.12 4.49
CA THR A 236 32.82 13.87 5.19
C THR A 236 31.90 14.26 6.35
N GLY A 237 30.66 14.64 6.03
CA GLY A 237 29.66 14.89 7.05
C GLY A 237 29.55 13.65 7.93
N PRO A 238 29.50 13.78 9.26
CA PRO A 238 29.36 12.63 10.14
C PRO A 238 28.07 11.88 9.78
N ASN A 239 28.11 10.55 9.87
CA ASN A 239 26.88 9.76 9.74
C ASN A 239 25.85 10.27 10.75
N LEU A 240 24.62 10.47 10.28
CA LEU A 240 23.51 10.91 11.12
C LEU A 240 22.88 9.75 11.90
N ALA A 241 23.12 8.52 11.46
CA ALA A 241 22.76 7.29 12.16
C ALA A 241 23.96 6.37 12.30
N SER A 242 23.98 5.58 13.36
CA SER A 242 24.94 4.48 13.53
C SER A 242 24.37 3.17 12.97
N THR A 243 25.24 2.21 12.68
CA THR A 243 24.82 0.83 12.36
C THR A 243 24.02 0.17 13.49
N ALA A 244 24.26 0.59 14.75
CA ALA A 244 23.47 0.13 15.90
C ALA A 244 22.03 0.67 15.85
N ASP A 245 21.83 1.90 15.36
CA ASP A 245 20.49 2.46 15.19
C ASP A 245 19.71 1.70 14.11
N VAL A 246 20.35 1.42 12.96
CA VAL A 246 19.74 0.61 11.89
C VAL A 246 19.35 -0.77 12.40
N ARG A 247 20.26 -1.44 13.13
CA ARG A 247 19.98 -2.75 13.73
C ARG A 247 18.76 -2.69 14.65
N ARG A 248 18.67 -1.69 15.52
CA ARG A 248 17.53 -1.54 16.43
C ARG A 248 16.22 -1.35 15.66
N ILE A 249 16.20 -0.50 14.63
CA ILE A 249 15.00 -0.30 13.80
C ILE A 249 14.61 -1.62 13.11
N MET A 250 15.59 -2.41 12.65
CA MET A 250 15.36 -3.72 12.05
C MET A 250 14.79 -4.74 13.05
N GLU A 251 15.30 -4.76 14.29
CA GLU A 251 14.76 -5.59 15.36
C GLU A 251 13.31 -5.21 15.69
N ASP A 252 13.02 -3.91 15.82
CA ASP A 252 11.66 -3.40 16.05
C ASP A 252 10.72 -3.75 14.88
N TRP A 253 11.23 -3.67 13.64
CA TRP A 253 10.50 -4.04 12.43
C TRP A 253 10.18 -5.54 12.38
N ASN A 254 11.15 -6.41 12.68
CA ASN A 254 10.95 -7.86 12.72
C ASN A 254 9.90 -8.27 13.77
N GLU A 255 9.97 -7.68 14.96
CA GLU A 255 9.00 -7.93 16.03
C GLU A 255 7.59 -7.47 15.63
N GLU A 256 7.46 -6.28 15.02
CA GLU A 256 6.14 -5.79 14.59
C GLU A 256 5.56 -6.63 13.44
N ILE A 257 6.38 -7.10 12.49
CA ILE A 257 5.94 -8.06 11.47
C ILE A 257 5.40 -9.33 12.13
N PHE A 258 6.15 -9.90 13.06
CA PHE A 258 5.76 -11.13 13.75
C PHE A 258 4.41 -10.96 14.46
N GLN A 259 4.27 -9.90 15.24
CA GLN A 259 3.04 -9.60 15.99
C GLN A 259 1.85 -9.29 15.07
N THR A 260 2.08 -8.51 14.01
CA THR A 260 1.04 -8.15 13.03
C THR A 260 0.51 -9.39 12.32
N ALA A 261 1.42 -10.27 11.86
CA ALA A 261 1.05 -11.51 11.21
C ALA A 261 0.29 -12.45 12.15
N ALA A 262 0.71 -12.57 13.41
CA ALA A 262 0.00 -13.39 14.41
C ALA A 262 -1.43 -12.88 14.68
N ALA A 263 -1.58 -11.56 14.85
CA ALA A 263 -2.89 -10.94 15.08
C ALA A 263 -3.83 -11.10 13.87
N LEU A 264 -3.31 -10.95 12.64
CA LEU A 264 -4.05 -11.14 11.40
C LEU A 264 -4.47 -12.60 11.19
N ALA A 265 -3.58 -13.55 11.51
CA ALA A 265 -3.90 -14.96 11.46
C ALA A 265 -5.08 -15.27 12.40
N ASP A 266 -5.01 -14.87 13.67
CA ASP A 266 -6.10 -15.06 14.66
C ASP A 266 -7.43 -14.44 14.19
N LEU A 267 -7.40 -13.20 13.65
CA LEU A 267 -8.59 -12.55 13.08
C LEU A 267 -9.20 -13.38 11.93
N GLY A 268 -8.34 -13.96 11.10
CA GLY A 268 -8.67 -14.86 10.00
C GLY A 268 -9.30 -16.20 10.43
N PHE A 269 -9.27 -16.59 11.71
CA PHE A 269 -9.98 -17.79 12.21
C PHE A 269 -11.17 -17.45 13.11
N ARG A 270 -11.19 -16.26 13.74
CA ARG A 270 -12.29 -15.85 14.63
C ARG A 270 -13.60 -15.50 13.95
N ALA A 271 -13.59 -15.17 12.65
CA ALA A 271 -14.84 -15.01 11.90
C ALA A 271 -15.49 -16.39 11.76
N LYS A 272 -16.30 -16.76 12.77
CA LYS A 272 -16.93 -18.06 12.90
C LYS A 272 -17.72 -18.38 11.64
N THR A 273 -17.56 -19.63 11.23
CA THR A 273 -18.32 -20.40 10.26
C THR A 273 -19.82 -20.35 10.53
N THR A 274 -20.48 -19.24 10.23
CA THR A 274 -21.90 -19.28 9.85
C THR A 274 -21.95 -20.18 8.62
N LYS A 275 -22.44 -21.41 8.83
CA LYS A 275 -22.51 -22.48 7.82
C LYS A 275 -23.46 -22.09 6.69
N THR A 276 -23.07 -21.14 5.86
CA THR A 276 -23.74 -20.85 4.62
C THR A 276 -23.02 -21.70 3.59
N TYR A 277 -23.63 -22.81 3.20
CA TYR A 277 -23.08 -23.71 2.18
C TYR A 277 -23.10 -23.00 0.82
N GLY A 278 -22.08 -22.18 0.58
CA GLY A 278 -21.85 -21.50 -0.69
C GLY A 278 -21.27 -22.45 -1.72
N THR A 279 -21.80 -22.38 -2.94
CA THR A 279 -21.25 -23.07 -4.11
C THR A 279 -19.78 -22.69 -4.30
N PRO A 280 -18.86 -23.63 -4.56
CA PRO A 280 -17.45 -23.33 -4.81
C PRO A 280 -17.32 -22.35 -5.98
N CYS A 281 -17.01 -21.08 -5.70
CA CYS A 281 -16.78 -20.08 -6.72
C CYS A 281 -15.45 -20.35 -7.43
N GLN A 282 -15.50 -20.78 -8.69
CA GLN A 282 -14.35 -20.81 -9.61
C GLN A 282 -13.93 -19.39 -10.06
N GLY A 283 -13.72 -18.49 -9.11
CA GLY A 283 -13.24 -17.13 -9.37
C GLY A 283 -11.70 -17.03 -9.40
N PRO A 284 -11.15 -15.80 -9.57
CA PRO A 284 -9.80 -15.44 -10.06
C PRO A 284 -8.59 -15.84 -9.19
N ASP A 285 -8.61 -17.03 -8.59
CA ASP A 285 -7.52 -17.60 -7.79
C ASP A 285 -6.20 -17.66 -8.55
N SER A 286 -6.22 -17.78 -9.87
CA SER A 286 -5.00 -17.82 -10.67
C SER A 286 -4.23 -16.51 -10.62
N GLU A 287 -4.91 -15.36 -10.59
CA GLU A 287 -4.24 -14.05 -10.63
C GLU A 287 -3.57 -13.73 -9.30
N VAL A 288 -4.28 -13.93 -8.18
CA VAL A 288 -3.72 -13.74 -6.83
C VAL A 288 -2.52 -14.66 -6.61
N ARG A 289 -2.60 -15.92 -7.06
CA ARG A 289 -1.47 -16.86 -6.98
C ARG A 289 -0.25 -16.38 -7.76
N VAL A 290 -0.46 -15.92 -8.99
CA VAL A 290 0.64 -15.39 -9.82
C VAL A 290 1.24 -14.15 -9.19
N HIS A 291 0.41 -13.28 -8.62
CA HIS A 291 0.86 -12.07 -7.93
C HIS A 291 1.65 -12.37 -6.65
N MET A 292 1.24 -13.37 -5.87
CA MET A 292 1.84 -13.70 -4.58
C MET A 292 3.04 -14.64 -4.67
N ALA A 293 3.19 -15.41 -5.75
CA ALA A 293 4.26 -16.39 -5.89
C ALA A 293 5.68 -15.80 -5.70
N PRO A 294 6.02 -14.59 -6.20
CA PRO A 294 7.34 -13.99 -5.95
C PRO A 294 7.60 -13.67 -4.48
N ALA A 295 6.55 -13.36 -3.70
CA ALA A 295 6.66 -12.97 -2.29
C ALA A 295 6.61 -14.17 -1.32
N LEU A 296 5.89 -15.22 -1.69
CA LEU A 296 5.62 -16.38 -0.82
C LEU A 296 6.33 -17.66 -1.24
N GLY A 297 6.68 -17.79 -2.51
CA GLY A 297 7.12 -19.05 -3.11
C GLY A 297 5.95 -19.96 -3.48
N SER A 298 6.17 -20.80 -4.48
CA SER A 298 5.17 -21.71 -5.03
C SER A 298 4.66 -22.73 -4.01
N GLU A 299 5.52 -23.19 -3.10
CA GLU A 299 5.17 -24.15 -2.05
C GLU A 299 4.17 -23.57 -1.05
N LEU A 300 4.43 -22.38 -0.52
CA LEU A 300 3.55 -21.73 0.46
C LEU A 300 2.23 -21.31 -0.17
N VAL A 301 2.26 -20.76 -1.40
CA VAL A 301 1.05 -20.53 -2.19
C VAL A 301 0.27 -21.83 -2.40
N GLY A 302 0.98 -22.93 -2.67
CA GLY A 302 0.43 -24.27 -2.79
C GLY A 302 -0.23 -24.76 -1.50
N LEU A 303 0.35 -24.51 -0.32
CA LEU A 303 -0.23 -24.88 0.98
C LEU A 303 -1.48 -24.06 1.31
N LEU A 304 -1.45 -22.74 1.08
CA LEU A 304 -2.65 -21.88 1.21
C LEU A 304 -3.77 -22.39 0.30
N SER A 305 -3.41 -22.75 -0.93
CA SER A 305 -4.31 -23.22 -1.98
C SER A 305 -4.80 -24.65 -1.81
N SER A 306 -4.02 -25.52 -1.18
CA SER A 306 -4.34 -26.94 -0.95
C SER A 306 -5.44 -27.11 0.08
N SER A 307 -5.71 -26.07 0.86
CA SER A 307 -6.79 -25.98 1.83
C SER A 307 -8.18 -25.82 1.17
N ARG A 308 -8.32 -26.27 -0.09
CA ARG A 308 -9.55 -26.24 -0.87
C ARG A 308 -10.53 -27.29 -0.34
N GLY A 309 -11.54 -26.83 0.40
CA GLY A 309 -12.59 -27.66 0.99
C GLY A 309 -13.23 -26.99 2.21
N TYR A 310 -13.84 -27.78 3.10
CA TYR A 310 -14.46 -27.32 4.34
C TYR A 310 -13.47 -26.92 5.45
N GLN A 311 -12.16 -27.08 5.23
CA GLN A 311 -11.15 -26.76 6.24
C GLN A 311 -10.30 -25.58 5.80
N PRO A 312 -10.26 -24.48 6.57
CA PRO A 312 -9.36 -23.37 6.31
C PRO A 312 -7.89 -23.83 6.42
N ALA A 313 -6.98 -23.08 5.78
CA ALA A 313 -5.54 -23.33 5.95
C ALA A 313 -5.17 -23.35 7.44
N PRO A 314 -4.16 -24.13 7.88
CA PRO A 314 -3.71 -24.06 9.26
C PRO A 314 -3.25 -22.65 9.62
N GLU A 315 -3.58 -22.19 10.84
CA GLU A 315 -3.25 -20.83 11.31
C GLU A 315 -1.77 -20.48 11.16
N ILE A 316 -0.90 -21.44 11.49
CA ILE A 316 0.55 -21.27 11.34
C ILE A 316 0.98 -21.03 9.89
N VAL A 317 0.31 -21.65 8.91
CA VAL A 317 0.60 -21.45 7.48
C VAL A 317 0.19 -20.05 7.04
N VAL A 318 -0.97 -19.57 7.52
CA VAL A 318 -1.44 -18.21 7.25
C VAL A 318 -0.49 -17.18 7.87
N GLN A 319 -0.08 -17.40 9.12
CA GLN A 319 0.88 -16.54 9.80
C GLN A 319 2.23 -16.48 9.05
N MET A 320 2.78 -17.62 8.63
CA MET A 320 4.01 -17.66 7.84
C MET A 320 3.88 -16.92 6.50
N ALA A 321 2.75 -17.09 5.82
CA ALA A 321 2.47 -16.38 4.57
C ALA A 321 2.38 -14.86 4.78
N LEU A 322 1.70 -14.42 5.85
CA LEU A 322 1.63 -13.01 6.20
C LEU A 322 3.00 -12.42 6.51
N GLN A 323 3.84 -13.12 7.30
CA GLN A 323 5.21 -12.67 7.57
C GLN A 323 6.03 -12.53 6.28
N SER A 324 5.97 -13.54 5.39
CA SER A 324 6.69 -13.50 4.12
C SER A 324 6.21 -12.37 3.21
N ALA A 325 4.89 -12.16 3.10
CA ALA A 325 4.32 -11.08 2.29
C ALA A 325 4.73 -9.70 2.82
N ILE A 326 4.60 -9.47 4.12
CA ILE A 326 4.96 -8.18 4.75
C ILE A 326 6.46 -7.93 4.60
N SER A 327 7.31 -8.95 4.78
CA SER A 327 8.76 -8.85 4.58
C SER A 327 9.13 -8.53 3.14
N ALA A 328 8.53 -9.23 2.17
CA ALA A 328 8.77 -8.98 0.75
C ALA A 328 8.33 -7.58 0.34
N TRP A 329 7.16 -7.13 0.82
CA TRP A 329 6.68 -5.76 0.61
C TRP A 329 7.66 -4.73 1.18
N SER A 330 8.08 -4.93 2.43
CA SER A 330 9.00 -4.03 3.13
C SER A 330 10.33 -3.93 2.40
N TYR A 331 10.89 -5.06 1.95
CA TYR A 331 12.11 -5.11 1.16
C TYR A 331 12.00 -4.26 -0.12
N ARG A 332 10.92 -4.44 -0.89
CA ARG A 332 10.70 -3.64 -2.12
C ARG A 332 10.66 -2.14 -1.80
N LYS A 333 10.04 -1.75 -0.68
CA LYS A 333 9.98 -0.35 -0.26
C LYS A 333 11.30 0.19 0.29
N ILE A 334 12.07 -0.62 1.02
CA ILE A 334 13.40 -0.25 1.51
C ILE A 334 14.37 -0.03 0.33
N GLN A 335 14.27 -0.84 -0.72
CA GLN A 335 15.13 -0.69 -1.91
C GLN A 335 14.64 0.36 -2.91
N SER A 336 13.40 0.83 -2.80
CA SER A 336 12.86 1.82 -3.73
C SER A 336 13.46 3.21 -3.50
N TRP A 337 13.76 3.90 -4.60
CA TRP A 337 14.15 5.31 -4.62
C TRP A 337 12.95 6.23 -4.48
N THR A 338 11.85 5.84 -5.11
CA THR A 338 10.56 6.51 -5.08
C THR A 338 9.53 5.55 -4.51
N LEU A 339 8.81 6.01 -3.50
CA LEU A 339 7.78 5.23 -2.81
C LEU A 339 6.43 5.28 -3.56
N ASP A 340 6.37 6.00 -4.67
CA ASP A 340 5.23 6.06 -5.59
C ASP A 340 4.96 4.69 -6.24
N LYS A 341 3.76 4.56 -6.85
CA LYS A 341 3.33 3.31 -7.50
C LYS A 341 4.04 3.02 -8.83
N SER A 342 4.82 3.96 -9.37
CA SER A 342 5.48 3.78 -10.65
C SER A 342 6.82 3.07 -10.47
N GLU A 343 6.98 1.93 -11.13
CA GLU A 343 8.23 1.16 -11.14
C GLU A 343 9.29 1.77 -12.09
N GLU A 344 8.87 2.57 -13.09
CA GLU A 344 9.80 3.10 -14.10
C GLU A 344 10.87 4.04 -13.53
N PRO A 345 10.53 5.02 -12.66
CA PRO A 345 11.54 5.88 -12.04
C PRO A 345 12.50 5.10 -11.15
N ASN A 346 11.99 4.10 -10.41
CA ASN A 346 12.82 3.22 -9.58
C ASN A 346 13.83 2.47 -10.43
N ARG A 347 13.39 1.85 -11.54
CA ARG A 347 14.29 1.12 -12.45
C ARG A 347 15.37 2.05 -13.02
N PHE A 348 14.96 3.20 -13.54
CA PHE A 348 15.91 4.18 -14.10
C PHE A 348 16.96 4.63 -13.09
N LEU A 349 16.55 4.94 -11.85
CA LEU A 349 17.46 5.38 -10.81
C LEU A 349 18.38 4.25 -10.32
N THR A 350 17.89 3.02 -10.25
CA THR A 350 18.71 1.85 -9.95
C THR A 350 19.76 1.61 -11.03
N ASP A 351 19.40 1.71 -12.31
CA ASP A 351 20.35 1.57 -13.42
C ASP A 351 21.41 2.69 -13.39
N LEU A 352 20.98 3.93 -13.13
CA LEU A 352 21.85 5.08 -13.00
C LEU A 352 22.83 4.92 -11.82
N TYR A 353 22.32 4.53 -10.65
CA TYR A 353 23.14 4.29 -9.46
C TYR A 353 24.12 3.15 -9.68
N THR A 354 23.69 2.08 -10.35
CA THR A 354 24.58 0.99 -10.75
C THR A 354 25.71 1.53 -11.62
N GLY A 355 25.43 2.39 -12.58
CA GLY A 355 26.46 3.08 -13.38
C GLY A 355 27.46 3.85 -12.51
N VAL A 356 26.96 4.64 -11.55
CA VAL A 356 27.79 5.40 -10.59
C VAL A 356 28.69 4.45 -9.77
N CYS A 357 28.15 3.35 -9.25
CA CYS A 357 28.93 2.36 -8.51
C CYS A 357 30.05 1.70 -9.34
N HIS A 358 29.90 1.64 -10.67
CA HIS A 358 30.92 1.11 -11.56
C HIS A 358 32.00 2.14 -11.94
N SER A 359 31.69 3.43 -11.91
CA SER A 359 32.60 4.50 -12.36
C SER A 359 33.28 5.27 -11.24
N GLU A 360 32.64 5.40 -10.08
CA GLU A 360 33.08 6.25 -8.97
C GLU A 360 33.64 5.44 -7.78
N ASP A 361 34.33 6.13 -6.87
CA ASP A 361 34.73 5.53 -5.58
C ASP A 361 33.48 5.17 -4.75
N PRO A 362 33.49 4.07 -3.97
CA PRO A 362 32.34 3.69 -3.15
C PRO A 362 31.80 4.80 -2.24
N LYS A 363 32.68 5.70 -1.74
CA LYS A 363 32.25 6.83 -0.90
C LYS A 363 31.49 7.88 -1.71
N ASP A 364 31.89 8.12 -2.95
CA ASP A 364 31.21 9.05 -3.84
C ASP A 364 29.86 8.48 -4.30
N ALA A 365 29.80 7.16 -4.55
CA ALA A 365 28.53 6.46 -4.79
C ALA A 365 27.57 6.55 -3.59
N ALA A 366 28.05 6.26 -2.37
CA ALA A 366 27.26 6.39 -1.15
C ALA A 366 26.76 7.83 -0.92
N ARG A 367 27.61 8.82 -1.20
CA ARG A 367 27.24 10.23 -1.14
C ARG A 367 26.15 10.57 -2.17
N TRP A 368 26.27 10.06 -3.39
CA TRP A 368 25.27 10.23 -4.44
C TRP A 368 23.92 9.66 -4.01
N LEU A 369 23.91 8.42 -3.51
CA LEU A 369 22.73 7.77 -2.94
C LEU A 369 22.08 8.63 -1.84
N SER A 370 22.86 9.14 -0.89
CA SER A 370 22.35 10.02 0.18
C SER A 370 21.76 11.32 -0.34
N ILE A 371 22.41 11.99 -1.30
CA ILE A 371 21.90 13.25 -1.85
C ILE A 371 20.63 13.00 -2.64
N THR A 372 20.63 12.01 -3.54
CA THR A 372 19.48 11.66 -4.38
C THR A 372 18.30 11.19 -3.52
N GLY A 373 18.53 10.31 -2.55
CA GLY A 373 17.51 9.85 -1.61
C GLY A 373 16.87 10.98 -0.81
N LYS A 374 17.67 11.95 -0.31
CA LYS A 374 17.14 13.14 0.38
C LYS A 374 16.19 13.98 -0.47
N GLN A 375 16.39 14.01 -1.78
CA GLN A 375 15.54 14.77 -2.71
C GLN A 375 14.28 14.01 -3.12
N LEU A 376 14.31 12.68 -3.13
CA LEU A 376 13.22 11.83 -3.61
C LEU A 376 12.25 11.38 -2.50
N VAL A 377 12.76 11.07 -1.30
CA VAL A 377 11.97 10.47 -0.22
C VAL A 377 10.90 11.43 0.36
N GLN A 378 10.99 12.74 0.09
CA GLN A 378 10.05 13.74 0.62
C GLN A 378 8.60 13.61 0.14
N ARG A 379 8.25 12.65 -0.73
CA ARG A 379 6.98 12.68 -1.49
C ARG A 379 5.92 11.64 -1.12
N ALA A 380 6.25 10.54 -0.47
CA ALA A 380 5.20 9.55 -0.18
C ALA A 380 4.53 9.79 1.17
N SER A 381 3.20 9.77 1.16
CA SER A 381 2.43 9.76 2.38
C SER A 381 2.50 8.39 3.04
N SER A 382 2.59 8.35 4.37
CA SER A 382 2.49 7.10 5.13
C SER A 382 1.17 6.36 4.88
N SER A 383 0.12 7.09 4.45
CA SER A 383 -1.17 6.53 4.08
C SER A 383 -1.10 5.66 2.82
N ASP A 384 -0.36 6.08 1.80
CA ASP A 384 -0.25 5.31 0.54
C ASP A 384 0.48 3.99 0.74
N LEU A 385 1.54 4.00 1.56
CA LEU A 385 2.25 2.79 1.96
C LEU A 385 1.36 1.86 2.77
N ARG A 386 0.56 2.41 3.70
CA ARG A 386 -0.40 1.63 4.48
C ARG A 386 -1.41 0.92 3.58
N ILE A 387 -1.98 1.63 2.59
CA ILE A 387 -2.95 1.06 1.64
C ILE A 387 -2.29 -0.05 0.81
N SER A 388 -1.07 0.18 0.31
CA SER A 388 -0.33 -0.83 -0.46
C SER A 388 -0.04 -2.08 0.37
N LEU A 389 0.41 -1.93 1.61
CA LEU A 389 0.69 -3.07 2.49
C LEU A 389 -0.60 -3.83 2.85
N LEU A 390 -1.70 -3.12 3.08
CA LEU A 390 -2.99 -3.72 3.37
C LEU A 390 -3.51 -4.55 2.20
N GLN A 391 -3.25 -4.15 0.96
CA GLN A 391 -3.59 -4.94 -0.23
C GLN A 391 -2.84 -6.28 -0.24
N ASP A 392 -1.52 -6.29 -0.05
CA ASP A 392 -0.73 -7.53 0.01
C ASP A 392 -1.22 -8.46 1.14
N ILE A 393 -1.59 -7.90 2.30
CA ILE A 393 -2.19 -8.65 3.42
C ILE A 393 -3.53 -9.28 3.02
N LEU A 394 -4.41 -8.51 2.38
CA LEU A 394 -5.72 -8.99 1.95
C LEU A 394 -5.58 -10.11 0.93
N ASP A 395 -4.63 -10.02 0.00
CA ASP A 395 -4.35 -11.06 -0.99
C ASP A 395 -3.93 -12.39 -0.33
N VAL A 396 -3.14 -12.33 0.75
CA VAL A 396 -2.82 -13.52 1.58
C VAL A 396 -4.09 -14.09 2.23
N LEU A 397 -4.89 -13.23 2.88
CA LEU A 397 -6.09 -13.66 3.61
C LEU A 397 -7.14 -14.25 2.67
N PHE A 398 -7.30 -13.69 1.47
CA PHE A 398 -8.17 -14.23 0.43
C PHE A 398 -7.65 -15.56 -0.12
N SER A 399 -6.33 -15.71 -0.28
CA SER A 399 -5.72 -16.98 -0.70
C SER A 399 -5.86 -18.08 0.35
N ALA A 400 -5.85 -17.72 1.64
CA ALA A 400 -6.01 -18.64 2.76
C ALA A 400 -7.46 -19.10 2.96
N ARG A 401 -8.44 -18.29 2.55
CA ARG A 401 -9.88 -18.55 2.74
C ARG A 401 -10.54 -18.88 1.41
N ALA A 402 -10.86 -20.17 1.21
CA ALA A 402 -11.53 -20.64 0.00
C ALA A 402 -13.00 -20.19 -0.15
N ASP A 403 -13.60 -19.52 0.84
CA ASP A 403 -14.98 -19.01 0.77
C ASP A 403 -14.99 -17.49 0.52
N LYS A 404 -15.35 -17.12 -0.72
CA LYS A 404 -15.39 -15.73 -1.20
C LYS A 404 -16.67 -14.99 -0.79
N SER A 405 -17.66 -15.67 -0.19
CA SER A 405 -18.96 -15.05 0.08
C SER A 405 -18.94 -14.10 1.28
N GLU A 406 -18.03 -14.31 2.25
CA GLU A 406 -17.84 -13.48 3.45
C GLU A 406 -16.35 -13.25 3.75
N GLY A 407 -15.59 -12.90 2.71
CA GLY A 407 -14.20 -12.51 2.88
C GLY A 407 -14.06 -11.33 3.87
N PRO A 408 -12.94 -11.23 4.60
CA PRO A 408 -12.72 -10.13 5.53
C PRO A 408 -12.84 -8.81 4.76
N ASN A 409 -13.83 -7.98 5.10
CA ASN A 409 -14.03 -6.69 4.47
C ASN A 409 -12.77 -5.86 4.73
N HIS A 410 -12.23 -5.23 3.68
CA HIS A 410 -11.10 -4.30 3.78
C HIS A 410 -11.27 -3.35 4.97
N LYS A 411 -12.48 -2.82 5.20
CA LYS A 411 -12.78 -1.94 6.34
C LYS A 411 -12.62 -2.59 7.70
N THR A 412 -12.99 -3.87 7.82
CA THR A 412 -12.85 -4.63 9.07
C THR A 412 -11.39 -4.91 9.36
N VAL A 413 -10.63 -5.34 8.35
CA VAL A 413 -9.18 -5.56 8.51
C VAL A 413 -8.49 -4.25 8.84
N GLU A 414 -8.81 -3.16 8.13
CA GLU A 414 -8.27 -1.83 8.39
C GLU A 414 -8.61 -1.33 9.81
N MET A 415 -9.84 -1.52 10.29
CA MET A 415 -10.22 -1.14 11.65
C MET A 415 -9.44 -1.89 12.73
N GLU A 416 -9.24 -3.20 12.55
CA GLU A 416 -8.63 -4.06 13.57
C GLU A 416 -7.10 -3.96 13.59
N ILE A 417 -6.47 -3.82 12.41
CA ILE A 417 -5.01 -3.93 12.26
C ILE A 417 -4.36 -2.66 11.70
N GLY A 418 -5.13 -1.66 11.28
CA GLY A 418 -4.64 -0.49 10.55
C GLY A 418 -3.55 0.28 11.29
N ASP A 419 -3.64 0.35 12.62
CA ASP A 419 -2.61 0.98 13.46
C ASP A 419 -1.28 0.22 13.40
N ARG A 420 -1.30 -1.12 13.44
CA ARG A 420 -0.08 -1.94 13.33
C ARG A 420 0.52 -1.87 11.94
N VAL A 421 -0.31 -1.91 10.90
CA VAL A 421 0.13 -1.73 9.50
C VAL A 421 0.79 -0.36 9.33
N ALA A 422 0.25 0.70 9.97
CA ALA A 422 0.87 2.01 9.97
C ALA A 422 2.23 2.04 10.69
N VAL A 423 2.38 1.28 11.79
CA VAL A 423 3.69 1.13 12.48
C VAL A 423 4.70 0.43 11.56
N VAL A 424 4.32 -0.68 10.92
CA VAL A 424 5.19 -1.39 9.96
C VAL A 424 5.61 -0.46 8.82
N ALA A 425 4.66 0.25 8.20
CA ALA A 425 4.94 1.18 7.12
C ALA A 425 5.89 2.30 7.54
N ARG A 426 5.75 2.82 8.77
CA ARG A 426 6.67 3.82 9.33
C ARG A 426 8.06 3.24 9.57
N LEU A 427 8.19 2.05 10.14
CA LEU A 427 9.49 1.41 10.36
C LEU A 427 10.23 1.15 9.04
N VAL A 428 9.50 0.80 7.99
CA VAL A 428 10.04 0.66 6.63
C VAL A 428 10.55 1.99 6.07
N LEU A 429 9.84 3.10 6.29
CA LEU A 429 10.32 4.44 5.95
C LEU A 429 11.57 4.80 6.74
N ASP A 430 11.59 4.54 8.04
CA ASP A 430 12.72 4.82 8.92
C ASP A 430 13.96 4.01 8.49
N LEU A 431 13.79 2.74 8.09
CA LEU A 431 14.86 1.91 7.54
C LEU A 431 15.36 2.42 6.19
N ASN A 432 14.46 2.71 5.24
CA ASN A 432 14.82 3.26 3.93
C ASN A 432 15.62 4.57 4.10
N TRP A 433 15.16 5.44 5.00
CA TRP A 433 15.84 6.70 5.30
C TRP A 433 17.21 6.49 5.96
N ALA A 434 17.29 5.64 6.99
CA ALA A 434 18.54 5.39 7.72
C ALA A 434 19.60 4.77 6.81
N ILE A 435 19.23 3.76 6.02
CA ILE A 435 20.10 3.06 5.07
C ILE A 435 20.50 3.96 3.90
N GLY A 436 19.52 4.63 3.27
CA GLY A 436 19.76 5.37 2.03
C GLY A 436 20.33 6.77 2.22
N THR A 437 20.18 7.39 3.40
CA THR A 437 20.49 8.84 3.54
C THR A 437 21.34 9.24 4.74
N GLN A 438 21.35 8.43 5.81
CA GLN A 438 21.98 8.81 7.07
C GLN A 438 23.38 8.23 7.26
N ILE A 439 23.70 7.12 6.58
CA ILE A 439 25.01 6.48 6.62
C ILE A 439 25.72 6.77 5.30
N VAL A 440 26.82 7.52 5.38
CA VAL A 440 27.66 7.89 4.23
C VAL A 440 29.00 7.14 4.27
N SER A 441 29.40 6.66 5.45
CA SER A 441 30.66 5.92 5.61
C SER A 441 30.66 4.56 4.90
N ASP A 442 29.52 3.89 4.87
CA ASP A 442 29.36 2.51 4.43
C ASP A 442 28.11 2.35 3.58
N VAL A 443 28.16 1.45 2.60
CA VAL A 443 27.01 1.06 1.79
C VAL A 443 26.31 -0.09 2.52
N LEU A 444 25.14 0.19 3.08
CA LEU A 444 24.26 -0.84 3.62
C LEU A 444 23.27 -1.25 2.53
N GLU A 445 23.11 -2.55 2.35
CA GLU A 445 22.16 -3.12 1.40
C GLU A 445 21.17 -4.00 2.16
N ALA A 446 19.88 -3.79 1.90
CA ALA A 446 18.85 -4.71 2.37
C ALA A 446 18.91 -5.97 1.53
N VAL A 447 18.93 -7.13 2.19
CA VAL A 447 18.93 -8.45 1.52
C VAL A 447 17.63 -9.15 1.86
N PHE A 448 16.95 -9.65 0.83
CA PHE A 448 15.78 -10.52 0.98
C PHE A 448 16.06 -11.86 0.34
N ILE A 449 15.79 -12.92 1.10
CA ILE A 449 16.04 -14.29 0.66
C ILE A 449 14.84 -14.74 -0.15
N GLU A 450 15.08 -15.06 -1.42
CA GLU A 450 14.03 -15.51 -2.32
C GLU A 450 13.33 -16.75 -1.75
N PRO A 451 11.98 -16.80 -1.78
CA PRO A 451 11.24 -17.96 -1.32
C PRO A 451 11.68 -19.25 -2.04
N GLY A 452 11.95 -20.30 -1.27
CA GLY A 452 12.43 -21.58 -1.80
C GLY A 452 13.94 -21.66 -2.02
N ALA A 453 14.69 -20.58 -1.78
CA ALA A 453 16.15 -20.64 -1.71
C ALA A 453 16.58 -21.64 -0.63
N ARG A 454 17.57 -22.49 -0.94
CA ARG A 454 18.10 -23.44 0.04
C ARG A 454 18.91 -22.69 1.08
N PHE A 455 18.69 -23.04 2.35
CA PHE A 455 19.50 -22.53 3.44
C PHE A 455 20.96 -22.92 3.24
N GLU A 456 21.83 -21.93 3.07
CA GLU A 456 23.27 -22.13 2.99
C GLU A 456 23.92 -21.51 4.24
N PRO A 457 24.35 -22.33 5.23
CA PRO A 457 24.84 -21.82 6.50
C PRO A 457 26.01 -20.85 6.35
N LYS A 458 26.90 -21.10 5.37
CA LYS A 458 28.11 -20.31 5.18
C LYS A 458 27.83 -18.86 4.78
N THR A 459 26.77 -18.64 4.02
CA THR A 459 26.35 -17.31 3.55
C THR A 459 25.33 -16.68 4.49
N MET A 460 24.58 -17.49 5.25
CA MET A 460 23.49 -17.02 6.11
C MET A 460 23.82 -16.89 7.60
N GLU A 461 24.88 -17.53 8.13
CA GLU A 461 25.28 -17.39 9.55
C GLU A 461 25.92 -16.03 9.87
N ASN A 462 26.37 -15.30 8.85
CA ASN A 462 27.06 -14.00 9.00
C ASN A 462 26.22 -12.80 8.50
N MET A 463 24.96 -13.03 8.11
CA MET A 463 23.95 -11.99 7.86
C MET A 463 23.26 -11.64 9.17
#